data_AF-A0A2N1U1K1-F1
#
_entry.id   AF-A0A2N1U1K1-F1
#
_cell.length_a   1.000
_cell.length_b   1.000
_cell.length_c   1.000
_cell.angle_alpha   90.00
_cell.angle_beta   90.00
_cell.angle_gamma   90.00
#
_symmetry.space_group_name_H-M   'P 1'
#
loop_
_entity.id
_entity.type
_entity.pdbx_description
1 polymer ?
#
loop_
_entity_poly.entity_id
_entity_poly.type
_entity_poly.pdbx_seq_one_letter_code
_entity_poly.pdbx_strand_id
1 'polypeptide(L)'
;MSVVWRPPRKLLPVLALFLCLVSTMVLVAQQEEIPAATAIQSEMTEITEEVVGDDSVAPDEVPPSTQETAVADEQSGESLSSSDAAASEPPVQAIPEISESQADAVPSAAQIEPAATADAPVVPDAGAAAVAADAVNKPVSETSVDESEKPADTAVAVAVAEPTKEPVVDAGQQYFDMKRANVLVVILTLMAFVSYYTFHAQRGKELFIRRISGLSALEDAVGRATEMGRGVLYIPGIMDMDDIQTIAGVTIMGHVAKKTAEYDTPLFAPMTRSFVMSVAQEIVKQSYLEKGRPDAYRPDRINYLTDDQFGYVAGVGGIMMREKPAACFYLGTFYAESLILAETGNAVGAIQIAGTAEPSQIPFFVAACDYTLIGEELFAASAYLSKNPKEVGSLKGQDIIKLLIIAVMIIGTLLVTIAKTEYGAGTVFASLAENFMRLLK
;
A
#
# COMPACT_ATOMS: atom_id res chain seq x y z
N MET A 1 7.80 -45.56 -18.59
CA MET A 1 6.51 -46.02 -17.99
C MET A 1 6.09 -45.01 -16.94
N SER A 2 4.95 -44.35 -17.11
CA SER A 2 4.38 -43.44 -16.11
C SER A 2 3.57 -44.22 -15.09
N VAL A 3 4.00 -44.23 -13.82
CA VAL A 3 3.26 -44.87 -12.74
C VAL A 3 2.11 -43.97 -12.33
N VAL A 4 0.89 -44.30 -12.77
CA VAL A 4 -0.33 -43.56 -12.42
C VAL A 4 -0.69 -43.84 -10.96
N TRP A 5 -0.12 -43.08 -10.03
CA TRP A 5 -0.48 -43.14 -8.61
C TRP A 5 -1.89 -42.59 -8.43
N ARG A 6 -2.86 -43.48 -8.29
CA ARG A 6 -4.22 -43.11 -7.86
C ARG A 6 -4.21 -43.00 -6.33
N PRO A 7 -4.47 -41.82 -5.73
CA PRO A 7 -4.70 -41.74 -4.29
C PRO A 7 -5.84 -42.69 -3.90
N PRO A 8 -5.79 -43.36 -2.73
CA PRO A 8 -6.84 -44.28 -2.33
C PRO A 8 -8.21 -43.57 -2.33
N ARG A 9 -9.21 -44.16 -3.01
CA ARG A 9 -10.58 -43.59 -3.13
C ARG A 9 -11.26 -43.26 -1.79
N LYS A 10 -10.75 -43.78 -0.67
CA LYS A 10 -11.20 -43.49 0.70
C LYS A 10 -10.56 -42.24 1.32
N LEU A 11 -9.42 -41.77 0.82
CA LEU A 11 -8.72 -40.57 1.32
C LEU A 11 -9.23 -39.28 0.67
N LEU A 12 -9.60 -39.32 -0.62
CA LEU A 12 -10.15 -38.16 -1.32
C LEU A 12 -11.38 -37.52 -0.60
N PRO A 13 -12.42 -38.28 -0.18
CA PRO A 13 -13.56 -37.70 0.53
C PRO A 13 -13.20 -37.22 1.95
N VAL A 14 -12.17 -37.80 2.59
CA VAL A 14 -11.70 -37.35 3.91
C VAL A 14 -10.93 -36.04 3.79
N LEU A 15 -10.06 -35.91 2.77
CA LEU A 15 -9.37 -34.66 2.47
C LEU A 15 -10.37 -33.55 2.06
N ALA A 16 -11.38 -33.90 1.26
CA ALA A 16 -12.45 -32.97 0.90
C ALA A 16 -13.31 -32.55 2.11
N LEU A 17 -13.69 -33.49 3.00
CA LEU A 17 -14.38 -33.15 4.25
C LEU A 17 -13.52 -32.29 5.18
N PHE A 18 -12.22 -32.55 5.26
CA PHE A 18 -11.29 -31.75 6.06
C PHE A 18 -11.14 -30.33 5.48
N LEU A 19 -10.96 -30.20 4.17
CA LEU A 19 -10.92 -28.90 3.48
C LEU A 19 -12.26 -28.15 3.60
N CYS A 20 -13.40 -28.83 3.48
CA CYS A 20 -14.70 -28.23 3.73
C CYS A 20 -14.87 -27.80 5.19
N LEU A 21 -14.41 -28.58 6.18
CA LEU A 21 -14.48 -28.21 7.60
C LEU A 21 -13.55 -27.04 7.95
N VAL A 22 -12.34 -26.99 7.38
CA VAL A 22 -11.44 -25.84 7.53
C VAL A 22 -12.06 -24.60 6.86
N SER A 23 -12.62 -24.75 5.65
CA SER A 23 -13.30 -23.67 4.92
C SER A 23 -14.55 -23.16 5.67
N THR A 24 -15.39 -24.04 6.22
CA THR A 24 -16.55 -23.61 7.00
C THR A 24 -16.18 -23.05 8.37
N MET A 25 -15.11 -23.52 9.02
CA MET A 25 -14.61 -22.86 10.23
C MET A 25 -14.02 -21.47 9.93
N VAL A 26 -13.37 -21.27 8.78
CA VAL A 26 -12.93 -19.94 8.33
C VAL A 26 -14.13 -19.04 8.02
N LEU A 27 -15.12 -19.52 7.25
CA LEU A 27 -16.36 -18.77 6.96
C LEU A 27 -17.11 -18.38 8.23
N VAL A 28 -17.30 -19.30 9.18
CA VAL A 28 -17.96 -19.01 10.47
C VAL A 28 -17.14 -18.02 11.30
N ALA A 29 -15.81 -18.12 11.31
CA ALA A 29 -14.95 -17.15 11.98
C ALA A 29 -14.94 -15.76 11.32
N GLN A 30 -15.32 -15.66 10.05
CA GLN A 30 -15.48 -14.40 9.32
C GLN A 30 -16.89 -13.81 9.49
N GLN A 31 -17.95 -14.63 9.58
CA GLN A 31 -19.33 -14.14 9.75
C GLN A 31 -19.57 -13.29 11.00
N GLU A 32 -18.71 -13.41 12.02
CA GLU A 32 -18.75 -12.54 13.21
C GLU A 32 -18.27 -11.09 12.95
N GLU A 33 -17.53 -10.85 11.86
CA GLU A 33 -16.84 -9.58 11.57
C GLU A 33 -17.48 -8.78 10.41
N ILE A 34 -18.45 -9.36 9.70
CA ILE A 34 -19.16 -8.71 8.57
C ILE A 34 -20.64 -8.30 8.84
N PRO A 35 -21.08 -7.87 10.04
CA PRO A 35 -22.35 -7.15 10.16
C PRO A 35 -22.21 -5.68 9.71
N ALA A 36 -21.06 -5.04 9.97
CA ALA A 36 -20.89 -3.60 9.74
C ALA A 36 -20.72 -3.25 8.25
N ALA A 37 -19.77 -3.87 7.55
CA ALA A 37 -19.43 -3.51 6.18
C ALA A 37 -20.61 -3.72 5.21
N THR A 38 -21.34 -4.84 5.33
CA THR A 38 -22.50 -5.12 4.47
C THR A 38 -23.72 -4.27 4.81
N ALA A 39 -23.92 -3.88 6.07
CA ALA A 39 -24.97 -2.91 6.44
C ALA A 39 -24.69 -1.53 5.82
N ILE A 40 -23.48 -1.01 6.00
CA ILE A 40 -23.04 0.28 5.43
C ILE A 40 -23.15 0.26 3.89
N GLN A 41 -22.74 -0.84 3.25
CA GLN A 41 -22.83 -0.96 1.80
C GLN A 41 -24.29 -1.05 1.31
N SER A 42 -25.20 -1.63 2.10
CA SER A 42 -26.64 -1.67 1.81
C SER A 42 -27.31 -0.30 1.98
N GLU A 43 -27.08 0.38 3.11
CA GLU A 43 -27.60 1.74 3.36
C GLU A 43 -27.11 2.71 2.29
N MET A 44 -25.83 2.63 1.89
CA MET A 44 -25.28 3.52 0.86
C MET A 44 -25.83 3.24 -0.55
N THR A 45 -26.24 2.00 -0.86
CA THR A 45 -27.02 1.71 -2.09
C THR A 45 -28.47 2.18 -2.01
N GLU A 46 -29.14 2.03 -0.86
CA GLU A 46 -30.53 2.47 -0.66
C GLU A 46 -30.65 4.00 -0.79
N ILE A 47 -29.68 4.74 -0.22
CA ILE A 47 -29.56 6.20 -0.38
C ILE A 47 -29.25 6.61 -1.84
N THR A 48 -28.57 5.77 -2.64
CA THR A 48 -28.36 6.09 -4.07
C THR A 48 -29.55 5.73 -4.95
N GLU A 49 -30.41 4.78 -4.58
CA GLU A 49 -31.71 4.62 -5.26
C GLU A 49 -32.70 5.74 -4.89
N GLU A 50 -32.78 6.16 -3.63
CA GLU A 50 -33.69 7.24 -3.21
C GLU A 50 -33.33 8.61 -3.81
N VAL A 51 -32.03 8.88 -4.04
CA VAL A 51 -31.55 10.15 -4.63
C VAL A 51 -31.56 10.17 -6.17
N VAL A 52 -31.70 9.01 -6.84
CA VAL A 52 -31.71 8.88 -8.31
C VAL A 52 -33.09 8.43 -8.84
N GLY A 53 -34.08 8.30 -7.96
CA GLY A 53 -35.44 7.88 -8.27
C GLY A 53 -36.29 8.94 -8.99
N ASP A 54 -36.32 8.85 -10.33
CA ASP A 54 -37.35 9.37 -11.25
C ASP A 54 -37.55 10.91 -11.31
N ASP A 55 -36.70 11.59 -12.07
CA ASP A 55 -37.09 12.83 -12.77
C ASP A 55 -36.41 12.93 -14.15
N SER A 56 -36.85 12.09 -15.10
CA SER A 56 -36.21 11.95 -16.43
C SER A 56 -36.71 12.99 -17.45
N VAL A 57 -36.32 14.25 -17.28
CA VAL A 57 -36.59 15.34 -18.23
C VAL A 57 -35.37 15.62 -19.12
N ALA A 58 -35.56 15.54 -20.44
CA ALA A 58 -34.51 15.83 -21.42
C ALA A 58 -34.25 17.35 -21.57
N PRO A 59 -33.00 17.77 -21.86
CA PRO A 59 -32.69 19.19 -22.09
C PRO A 59 -33.11 19.62 -23.51
N ASP A 60 -34.17 20.42 -23.61
CA ASP A 60 -34.51 21.18 -24.81
C ASP A 60 -33.53 22.36 -25.04
N GLU A 61 -33.46 22.85 -26.29
CA GLU A 61 -32.50 23.88 -26.76
C GLU A 61 -32.91 25.34 -26.43
N VAL A 62 -32.17 26.32 -27.02
CA VAL A 62 -32.54 27.74 -27.28
C VAL A 62 -32.26 28.74 -26.13
N PRO A 63 -31.64 29.93 -26.37
CA PRO A 63 -30.58 30.35 -27.31
C PRO A 63 -29.51 31.25 -26.59
N PRO A 64 -28.58 32.00 -27.26
CA PRO A 64 -27.68 32.92 -26.53
C PRO A 64 -28.35 34.27 -26.19
N SER A 65 -27.92 34.89 -25.08
CA SER A 65 -28.40 36.22 -24.63
C SER A 65 -27.49 37.37 -25.10
N THR A 66 -28.12 38.44 -25.57
CA THR A 66 -27.46 39.67 -26.07
C THR A 66 -27.23 40.69 -24.95
N GLN A 67 -26.27 41.60 -25.14
CA GLN A 67 -26.03 42.75 -24.25
C GLN A 67 -27.17 43.77 -24.32
N GLU A 68 -27.60 44.34 -23.19
CA GLU A 68 -27.99 45.76 -23.15
C GLU A 68 -27.77 46.43 -21.77
N THR A 69 -27.40 47.71 -21.85
CA THR A 69 -27.17 48.79 -20.86
C THR A 69 -28.34 49.12 -19.91
N ALA A 70 -28.25 49.91 -18.82
CA ALA A 70 -27.17 50.58 -18.05
C ALA A 70 -27.71 50.83 -16.59
N VAL A 71 -27.45 51.86 -15.74
CA VAL A 71 -26.84 53.22 -15.79
C VAL A 71 -26.46 53.71 -14.36
N ALA A 72 -25.50 54.66 -14.27
CA ALA A 72 -25.27 55.62 -13.17
C ALA A 72 -24.82 55.07 -11.78
N ASP A 73 -24.07 55.80 -10.94
CA ASP A 73 -23.44 57.14 -11.10
C ASP A 73 -22.15 57.24 -10.24
N GLU A 74 -21.25 58.16 -10.60
CA GLU A 74 -20.10 58.56 -9.76
C GLU A 74 -20.45 59.73 -8.83
N GLN A 75 -19.93 59.74 -7.60
CA GLN A 75 -19.46 61.01 -7.01
C GLN A 75 -18.34 60.84 -5.99
N SER A 76 -17.43 61.80 -5.97
CA SER A 76 -16.20 61.82 -5.16
C SER A 76 -16.00 63.17 -4.46
N GLY A 77 -15.14 63.17 -3.44
CA GLY A 77 -14.76 64.31 -2.58
C GLY A 77 -14.18 63.75 -1.28
N GLU A 78 -12.86 63.80 -1.03
CA GLU A 78 -12.06 64.99 -0.63
C GLU A 78 -12.48 65.62 0.71
N SER A 79 -11.58 66.05 1.60
CA SER A 79 -10.17 65.70 1.89
C SER A 79 -9.77 66.40 3.23
N LEU A 80 -8.66 66.00 3.89
CA LEU A 80 -7.66 66.85 4.59
C LEU A 80 -6.93 66.21 5.82
N SER A 81 -5.61 66.16 5.65
CA SER A 81 -4.45 66.11 6.56
C SER A 81 -4.54 66.21 8.12
N SER A 82 -3.85 65.23 8.76
CA SER A 82 -2.73 65.37 9.74
C SER A 82 -2.87 66.01 11.13
N SER A 83 -2.35 65.28 12.14
CA SER A 83 -1.48 65.83 13.22
C SER A 83 -0.64 64.72 13.88
N ASP A 84 0.53 65.08 14.43
CA ASP A 84 1.47 64.14 15.10
C ASP A 84 1.13 63.88 16.58
N ALA A 85 1.47 62.68 17.08
CA ALA A 85 1.81 62.43 18.48
C ALA A 85 2.64 61.15 18.64
N ALA A 86 3.70 61.19 19.45
CA ALA A 86 4.53 60.02 19.79
C ALA A 86 4.75 59.92 21.32
N ALA A 87 4.58 58.72 21.90
CA ALA A 87 4.89 58.46 23.31
C ALA A 87 5.07 56.95 23.64
N SER A 88 6.33 56.51 23.69
CA SER A 88 6.92 55.53 24.64
C SER A 88 6.11 54.34 25.21
N GLU A 89 6.61 53.13 24.96
CA GLU A 89 6.42 51.95 25.83
C GLU A 89 7.61 51.79 26.83
N PRO A 90 7.43 51.14 28.00
CA PRO A 90 8.49 50.89 28.98
C PRO A 90 9.34 49.63 28.68
N PRO A 91 10.58 49.52 29.22
CA PRO A 91 11.60 48.61 28.68
C PRO A 91 11.60 47.18 29.25
N VAL A 92 12.10 46.25 28.43
CA VAL A 92 12.47 44.87 28.77
C VAL A 92 13.65 44.84 29.76
N GLN A 93 13.62 43.92 30.73
CA GLN A 93 14.76 43.60 31.60
C GLN A 93 15.50 42.35 31.11
N ALA A 94 16.83 42.39 31.16
CA ALA A 94 17.71 41.25 30.84
C ALA A 94 18.29 40.61 32.12
N ILE A 95 18.43 39.29 32.12
CA ILE A 95 19.04 38.47 33.18
C ILE A 95 19.98 37.45 32.47
N PRO A 96 21.17 37.11 33.03
CA PRO A 96 22.36 36.84 32.20
C PRO A 96 22.68 35.36 31.92
N GLU A 97 23.66 35.16 31.04
CA GLU A 97 24.33 33.90 30.74
C GLU A 97 24.92 33.22 31.99
N ILE A 98 24.86 31.88 32.07
CA ILE A 98 25.70 31.10 32.99
C ILE A 98 26.11 29.75 32.35
N SER A 99 27.42 29.60 32.14
CA SER A 99 28.20 28.37 31.92
C SER A 99 27.70 27.31 30.92
N GLU A 100 28.44 27.18 29.82
CA GLU A 100 28.56 25.91 29.09
C GLU A 100 29.22 24.82 29.96
N SER A 101 29.06 23.54 29.59
CA SER A 101 29.79 22.40 30.18
C SER A 101 29.87 21.21 29.22
N GLN A 102 30.97 21.16 28.45
CA GLN A 102 31.53 19.99 27.74
C GLN A 102 30.57 19.01 27.05
N ALA A 103 30.56 19.04 25.71
CA ALA A 103 30.34 17.84 24.89
C ALA A 103 31.68 17.43 24.25
N ASP A 104 32.06 16.15 24.37
CA ASP A 104 33.29 15.62 23.78
C ASP A 104 33.17 15.42 22.26
N ALA A 105 34.27 15.60 21.54
CA ALA A 105 34.29 15.68 20.09
C ALA A 105 34.35 14.31 19.38
N VAL A 106 33.60 14.18 18.28
CA VAL A 106 33.78 13.13 17.27
C VAL A 106 34.61 13.70 16.11
N PRO A 107 35.67 13.01 15.63
CA PRO A 107 36.63 13.61 14.70
C PRO A 107 36.08 13.82 13.27
N SER A 108 36.56 14.88 12.64
CA SER A 108 36.18 15.30 11.27
C SER A 108 36.65 14.31 10.19
N ALA A 109 35.88 14.20 9.12
CA ALA A 109 36.25 13.45 7.92
C ALA A 109 37.34 14.19 7.12
N ALA A 110 38.27 13.43 6.53
CA ALA A 110 39.42 13.99 5.82
C ALA A 110 39.02 14.68 4.49
N GLN A 111 39.69 15.79 4.19
CA GLN A 111 39.57 16.51 2.93
C GLN A 111 40.26 15.74 1.79
N ILE A 112 39.75 15.88 0.56
CA ILE A 112 40.43 15.51 -0.69
C ILE A 112 40.33 16.71 -1.63
N GLU A 113 41.45 17.16 -2.17
CA GLU A 113 41.52 18.32 -3.07
C GLU A 113 41.14 17.98 -4.53
N PRO A 114 40.65 18.95 -5.33
CA PRO A 114 40.17 18.70 -6.68
C PRO A 114 41.30 18.65 -7.72
N ALA A 115 41.12 17.85 -8.78
CA ALA A 115 42.07 17.72 -9.88
C ALA A 115 41.42 17.86 -11.27
N ALA A 116 41.85 18.92 -11.98
CA ALA A 116 41.88 19.13 -13.44
C ALA A 116 40.63 18.87 -14.33
N THR A 117 40.37 19.84 -15.21
CA THR A 117 39.33 19.84 -16.26
C THR A 117 39.76 19.13 -17.55
N ALA A 118 38.81 18.52 -18.26
CA ALA A 118 38.88 18.25 -19.71
C ALA A 118 37.47 18.32 -20.36
N ASP A 119 37.43 18.66 -21.65
CA ASP A 119 36.30 19.16 -22.44
C ASP A 119 34.93 18.45 -22.38
N ALA A 120 33.89 19.21 -22.72
CA ALA A 120 32.54 18.74 -23.03
C ALA A 120 32.07 19.22 -24.43
N PRO A 121 31.21 18.45 -25.14
CA PRO A 121 30.44 18.95 -26.27
C PRO A 121 28.99 19.29 -25.87
N VAL A 122 28.50 20.45 -26.32
CA VAL A 122 27.11 20.92 -26.18
C VAL A 122 26.29 20.50 -27.42
N VAL A 123 25.04 20.01 -27.27
CA VAL A 123 23.73 20.53 -27.80
C VAL A 123 22.58 19.56 -27.38
N PRO A 124 21.27 19.86 -27.59
CA PRO A 124 20.42 20.86 -26.92
C PRO A 124 19.29 20.23 -26.04
N ASP A 125 18.51 21.09 -25.40
CA ASP A 125 17.18 20.80 -24.84
C ASP A 125 16.10 20.55 -25.92
N ALA A 126 15.18 19.59 -25.68
CA ALA A 126 13.74 19.68 -26.00
C ALA A 126 13.03 18.30 -25.93
N GLY A 127 11.76 18.30 -25.48
CA GLY A 127 10.72 17.40 -26.01
C GLY A 127 10.27 16.23 -25.14
N ALA A 128 8.99 16.24 -24.73
CA ALA A 128 8.30 15.09 -24.17
C ALA A 128 7.85 14.10 -25.27
N ALA A 129 7.81 12.81 -24.95
CA ALA A 129 7.20 11.79 -25.81
C ALA A 129 6.59 10.65 -24.98
N ALA A 130 5.28 10.71 -24.76
CA ALA A 130 4.50 9.51 -24.46
C ALA A 130 4.18 8.80 -25.80
N VAL A 131 4.19 7.46 -25.80
CA VAL A 131 3.75 6.66 -26.96
C VAL A 131 2.86 5.52 -26.48
N ALA A 132 1.61 5.52 -26.93
CA ALA A 132 0.65 4.44 -26.73
C ALA A 132 0.78 3.37 -27.84
N ALA A 133 0.10 2.24 -27.67
CA ALA A 133 0.06 1.17 -28.66
C ALA A 133 -0.88 1.48 -29.83
N ASP A 134 -0.54 0.95 -31.02
CA ASP A 134 -1.51 0.19 -31.84
C ASP A 134 -0.77 -0.83 -32.73
N ALA A 135 -1.48 -1.60 -33.55
CA ALA A 135 -1.02 -2.87 -34.13
C ALA A 135 -1.28 -3.06 -35.65
N VAL A 136 -1.16 -4.32 -36.11
CA VAL A 136 -1.71 -4.89 -37.37
C VAL A 136 -0.90 -4.74 -38.69
N ASN A 137 0.06 -5.68 -38.86
CA ASN A 137 0.03 -6.76 -39.88
C ASN A 137 0.39 -6.55 -41.39
N LYS A 138 1.20 -7.52 -41.90
CA LYS A 138 1.43 -7.96 -43.31
C LYS A 138 2.18 -7.04 -44.31
N PRO A 139 2.76 -7.60 -45.41
CA PRO A 139 3.14 -9.00 -45.69
C PRO A 139 4.63 -9.19 -46.13
N VAL A 140 5.02 -10.43 -46.39
CA VAL A 140 6.37 -10.84 -46.87
C VAL A 140 6.46 -10.78 -48.41
N SER A 141 7.66 -10.51 -48.95
CA SER A 141 7.97 -10.64 -50.39
C SER A 141 8.64 -11.98 -50.74
N GLU A 142 8.20 -12.59 -51.84
CA GLU A 142 8.74 -13.85 -52.38
C GLU A 142 10.03 -13.63 -53.20
N THR A 143 10.71 -14.72 -53.57
CA THR A 143 11.82 -14.71 -54.54
C THR A 143 11.54 -15.74 -55.64
N SER A 144 11.75 -15.32 -56.88
CA SER A 144 11.35 -16.00 -58.12
C SER A 144 12.19 -17.23 -58.48
N VAL A 145 11.55 -18.23 -59.07
CA VAL A 145 12.15 -19.16 -60.04
C VAL A 145 11.17 -19.37 -61.21
N ASP A 146 11.54 -18.86 -62.38
CA ASP A 146 11.02 -19.24 -63.71
C ASP A 146 11.71 -20.57 -64.13
N GLU A 147 11.28 -21.39 -65.09
CA GLU A 147 10.33 -21.28 -66.21
C GLU A 147 9.98 -22.73 -66.66
N SER A 148 8.83 -22.98 -67.34
CA SER A 148 8.75 -23.81 -68.58
C SER A 148 7.34 -24.35 -68.93
N GLU A 149 7.03 -24.25 -70.22
CA GLU A 149 6.04 -25.00 -71.02
C GLU A 149 4.52 -24.84 -70.83
N LYS A 150 3.78 -25.35 -71.84
CA LYS A 150 2.50 -24.84 -72.34
C LYS A 150 1.37 -25.91 -72.34
N PRO A 151 0.11 -25.58 -72.69
CA PRO A 151 -1.06 -26.19 -72.05
C PRO A 151 -1.71 -27.33 -72.86
N ALA A 152 -2.61 -28.04 -72.18
CA ALA A 152 -3.67 -28.85 -72.78
C ALA A 152 -4.99 -28.64 -72.01
N ASP A 153 -6.10 -28.41 -72.72
CA ASP A 153 -7.42 -28.19 -72.12
C ASP A 153 -8.01 -29.46 -71.51
N THR A 154 -8.46 -29.41 -70.26
CA THR A 154 -9.68 -30.12 -69.83
C THR A 154 -10.30 -29.43 -68.61
N ALA A 155 -11.54 -28.94 -68.74
CA ALA A 155 -12.30 -28.40 -67.61
C ALA A 155 -12.99 -29.53 -66.83
N VAL A 156 -12.68 -29.69 -65.54
CA VAL A 156 -13.31 -30.70 -64.67
C VAL A 156 -13.63 -30.14 -63.27
N ALA A 157 -14.90 -30.28 -62.88
CA ALA A 157 -15.48 -30.26 -61.53
C ALA A 157 -14.95 -29.29 -60.46
N VAL A 158 -15.82 -28.38 -60.02
CA VAL A 158 -15.78 -27.84 -58.65
C VAL A 158 -16.14 -28.97 -57.67
N ALA A 159 -15.17 -29.41 -56.86
CA ALA A 159 -15.40 -30.35 -55.77
C ALA A 159 -15.49 -29.60 -54.43
N VAL A 160 -16.66 -29.64 -53.79
CA VAL A 160 -16.84 -29.10 -52.43
C VAL A 160 -16.23 -30.10 -51.45
N ALA A 161 -15.21 -29.68 -50.71
CA ALA A 161 -14.62 -30.46 -49.62
C ALA A 161 -15.33 -30.13 -48.30
N GLU A 162 -15.95 -31.14 -47.67
CA GLU A 162 -16.51 -31.00 -46.32
C GLU A 162 -15.38 -30.91 -45.28
N PRO A 163 -15.54 -30.13 -44.19
CA PRO A 163 -14.52 -29.99 -43.17
C PRO A 163 -14.35 -31.28 -42.36
N THR A 164 -13.17 -31.88 -42.44
CA THR A 164 -12.81 -33.09 -41.69
C THR A 164 -12.95 -32.85 -40.18
N LYS A 165 -13.83 -33.60 -39.51
CA LYS A 165 -13.90 -33.60 -38.05
C LYS A 165 -12.61 -34.15 -37.47
N GLU A 166 -11.82 -33.29 -36.84
CA GLU A 166 -10.76 -33.74 -35.93
C GLU A 166 -11.39 -34.58 -34.78
N PRO A 167 -10.71 -35.64 -34.32
CA PRO A 167 -11.21 -36.43 -33.21
C PRO A 167 -11.14 -35.60 -31.93
N VAL A 168 -12.30 -35.24 -31.38
CA VAL A 168 -12.41 -34.65 -30.05
C VAL A 168 -11.87 -35.65 -29.04
N VAL A 169 -10.61 -35.46 -28.64
CA VAL A 169 -10.01 -36.20 -27.53
C VAL A 169 -10.73 -35.75 -26.27
N ASP A 170 -11.52 -36.65 -25.69
CA ASP A 170 -12.24 -36.39 -24.44
C ASP A 170 -11.22 -36.18 -23.31
N ALA A 171 -10.88 -34.91 -23.08
CA ALA A 171 -9.94 -34.45 -22.07
C ALA A 171 -10.62 -34.48 -20.68
N GLY A 172 -11.04 -35.69 -20.27
CA GLY A 172 -11.79 -35.94 -19.04
C GLY A 172 -11.19 -35.20 -17.86
N GLN A 173 -11.98 -34.29 -17.28
CA GLN A 173 -11.47 -33.12 -16.56
C GLN A 173 -10.43 -33.47 -15.49
N GLN A 174 -9.20 -33.00 -15.70
CA GLN A 174 -8.09 -33.19 -14.77
C GLN A 174 -8.17 -32.17 -13.63
N TYR A 175 -9.10 -32.40 -12.69
CA TYR A 175 -9.30 -31.58 -11.48
C TYR A 175 -8.03 -31.39 -10.62
N PHE A 176 -6.99 -32.22 -10.82
CA PHE A 176 -5.68 -32.08 -10.19
C PHE A 176 -4.55 -32.35 -11.19
N ASP A 177 -3.70 -31.35 -11.44
CA ASP A 177 -2.41 -31.56 -12.10
C ASP A 177 -1.38 -32.07 -11.07
N MET A 178 -0.98 -33.34 -11.20
CA MET A 178 0.02 -33.96 -10.33
C MET A 178 1.41 -33.31 -10.44
N LYS A 179 1.70 -32.53 -11.49
CA LYS A 179 2.94 -31.75 -11.60
C LYS A 179 3.02 -30.63 -10.56
N ARG A 180 1.88 -30.16 -10.04
CA ARG A 180 1.79 -29.08 -9.02
C ARG A 180 1.45 -29.61 -7.63
N ALA A 181 1.64 -30.91 -7.38
CA ALA A 181 1.33 -31.53 -6.09
C ALA A 181 2.20 -30.97 -4.94
N ASN A 182 3.42 -30.50 -5.23
CA ASN A 182 4.26 -29.75 -4.29
C ASN A 182 3.60 -28.43 -3.85
N VAL A 183 3.07 -27.63 -4.77
CA VAL A 183 2.34 -26.38 -4.47
C VAL A 183 1.13 -26.67 -3.57
N LEU A 184 0.37 -27.74 -3.86
CA LEU A 184 -0.75 -28.16 -3.01
C LEU A 184 -0.31 -28.52 -1.59
N VAL A 185 0.81 -29.24 -1.43
CA VAL A 185 1.37 -29.56 -0.11
C VAL A 185 1.81 -28.29 0.64
N VAL A 186 2.41 -27.31 -0.04
CA VAL A 186 2.76 -26.02 0.57
C VAL A 186 1.52 -25.25 1.04
N ILE A 187 0.46 -25.16 0.22
CA ILE A 187 -0.80 -24.51 0.58
C ILE A 187 -1.48 -25.21 1.77
N LEU A 188 -1.57 -26.55 1.74
CA LEU A 188 -2.12 -27.33 2.86
C LEU A 188 -1.30 -27.16 4.14
N THR A 189 0.03 -27.06 4.04
CA THR A 189 0.91 -26.80 5.20
C THR A 189 0.65 -25.39 5.76
N LEU A 190 0.56 -24.39 4.90
CA LEU A 190 0.26 -23.01 5.30
C LEU A 190 -1.10 -22.91 6.00
N MET A 191 -2.14 -23.49 5.42
CA MET A 191 -3.48 -23.55 6.04
C MET A 191 -3.44 -24.25 7.39
N ALA A 192 -2.79 -25.42 7.49
CA ALA A 192 -2.69 -26.17 8.75
C ALA A 192 -1.98 -25.38 9.86
N PHE A 193 -0.87 -24.69 9.55
CA PHE A 193 -0.15 -23.88 10.53
C PHE A 193 -0.94 -22.63 10.94
N VAL A 194 -1.55 -21.90 10.00
CA VAL A 194 -2.39 -20.72 10.30
C VAL A 194 -3.58 -21.14 11.17
N SER A 195 -4.38 -22.13 10.75
CA SER A 195 -5.52 -22.61 11.53
C SER A 195 -5.12 -23.14 12.91
N TYR A 196 -3.96 -23.82 13.05
CA TYR A 196 -3.45 -24.30 14.34
C TYR A 196 -3.15 -23.14 15.32
N TYR A 197 -2.45 -22.09 14.87
CA TYR A 197 -2.13 -20.96 15.74
C TYR A 197 -3.34 -20.06 16.01
N THR A 198 -4.21 -19.79 15.03
CA THR A 198 -5.51 -19.09 15.24
C THR A 198 -6.38 -19.81 16.26
N PHE A 199 -6.58 -21.13 16.14
CA PHE A 199 -7.37 -21.92 17.09
C PHE A 199 -6.76 -21.96 18.49
N HIS A 200 -5.42 -21.88 18.60
CA HIS A 200 -4.76 -21.82 19.90
C HIS A 200 -4.81 -20.43 20.56
N ALA A 201 -4.71 -19.35 19.78
CA ALA A 201 -4.92 -17.99 20.28
C ALA A 201 -6.36 -17.80 20.78
N GLN A 202 -7.37 -18.21 19.99
CA GLN A 202 -8.80 -18.19 20.37
C GLN A 202 -9.07 -18.94 21.69
N ARG A 203 -8.26 -19.95 22.02
CA ARG A 203 -8.34 -20.71 23.29
C ARG A 203 -7.60 -20.06 24.46
N GLY A 204 -7.28 -18.77 24.38
CA GLY A 204 -6.65 -18.00 25.46
C GLY A 204 -5.19 -18.36 25.73
N LYS A 205 -4.49 -19.00 24.77
CA LYS A 205 -3.03 -19.10 24.86
C LYS A 205 -2.41 -17.78 24.39
N GLU A 206 -1.67 -17.12 25.28
CA GLU A 206 -0.85 -15.97 24.91
C GLU A 206 0.21 -16.41 23.88
N LEU A 207 0.12 -15.86 22.66
CA LEU A 207 1.11 -16.09 21.61
C LEU A 207 2.07 -14.92 21.55
N PHE A 208 3.36 -15.19 21.78
CA PHE A 208 4.40 -14.18 21.67
C PHE A 208 4.61 -13.73 20.21
N ILE A 209 4.26 -12.49 19.91
CA ILE A 209 4.63 -11.76 18.68
C ILE A 209 5.90 -10.93 18.96
N ARG A 210 6.73 -10.71 17.93
CA ARG A 210 7.88 -9.78 18.00
C ARG A 210 7.40 -8.35 18.27
N ARG A 211 8.05 -7.61 19.17
CA ARG A 211 7.80 -6.16 19.35
C ARG A 211 8.20 -5.41 18.07
N ILE A 212 7.25 -4.67 17.51
CA ILE A 212 7.47 -3.80 16.34
C ILE A 212 7.75 -2.38 16.88
N SER A 213 8.97 -1.88 16.68
CA SER A 213 9.47 -0.69 17.39
C SER A 213 8.66 0.58 17.08
N GLY A 214 8.44 0.91 15.80
CA GLY A 214 7.67 2.08 15.40
C GLY A 214 6.21 2.04 15.85
N LEU A 215 5.65 0.84 15.95
CA LEU A 215 4.27 0.64 16.40
C LEU A 215 4.11 0.83 17.91
N SER A 216 5.16 0.56 18.70
CA SER A 216 5.19 0.98 20.11
C SER A 216 5.46 2.47 20.30
N ALA A 217 6.22 3.10 19.39
CA ALA A 217 6.47 4.55 19.45
C ALA A 217 5.24 5.39 19.07
N LEU A 218 4.21 4.80 18.45
CA LEU A 218 2.99 5.47 17.99
C LEU A 218 2.18 6.07 19.15
N GLU A 219 2.01 5.35 20.27
CA GLU A 219 1.32 5.91 21.44
C GLU A 219 2.16 7.01 22.11
N ASP A 220 3.48 6.77 22.25
CA ASP A 220 4.43 7.73 22.81
C ASP A 220 4.48 9.04 22.02
N ALA A 221 4.39 8.97 20.68
CA ALA A 221 4.40 10.14 19.79
C ALA A 221 3.14 11.00 19.93
N VAL A 222 1.96 10.40 20.08
CA VAL A 222 0.71 11.14 20.37
C VAL A 222 0.73 11.73 21.78
N GLY A 223 1.31 11.01 22.76
CA GLY A 223 1.57 11.53 24.10
C GLY A 223 2.42 12.80 24.07
N ARG A 224 3.61 12.74 23.43
CA ARG A 224 4.49 13.91 23.32
C ARG A 224 3.89 15.07 22.52
N ALA A 225 3.08 14.79 21.49
CA ALA A 225 2.37 15.85 20.77
C ALA A 225 1.42 16.62 21.70
N THR A 226 0.72 15.90 22.59
CA THR A 226 -0.13 16.46 23.64
C THR A 226 0.69 17.27 24.65
N GLU A 227 1.81 16.73 25.15
CA GLU A 227 2.72 17.43 26.09
C GLU A 227 3.28 18.74 25.50
N MET A 228 3.50 18.79 24.19
CA MET A 228 3.94 19.98 23.46
C MET A 228 2.80 20.95 23.07
N GLY A 229 1.53 20.60 23.32
CA GLY A 229 0.37 21.38 22.89
C GLY A 229 0.22 21.49 21.37
N ARG A 230 0.76 20.53 20.61
CA ARG A 230 0.87 20.52 19.14
C ARG A 230 0.06 19.37 18.55
N GLY A 231 -0.36 19.53 17.29
CA GLY A 231 -1.15 18.52 16.59
C GLY A 231 -0.37 17.26 16.17
N VAL A 232 -1.12 16.27 15.71
CA VAL A 232 -0.66 15.07 15.01
C VAL A 232 -1.08 15.19 13.55
N LEU A 233 -0.17 14.91 12.62
CA LEU A 233 -0.47 14.73 11.19
C LEU A 233 -0.49 13.23 10.85
N TYR A 234 -1.49 12.79 10.07
CA TYR A 234 -1.59 11.40 9.63
C TYR A 234 -1.86 11.31 8.11
N ILE A 235 -1.12 10.45 7.42
CA ILE A 235 -1.26 10.19 5.98
C ILE A 235 -1.29 8.67 5.74
N PRO A 236 -2.40 8.10 5.22
CA PRO A 236 -2.56 6.66 5.00
C PRO A 236 -1.96 6.15 3.66
N GLY A 237 -0.99 6.86 3.08
CA GLY A 237 -0.52 6.67 1.70
C GLY A 237 -1.23 7.57 0.68
N ILE A 238 -0.88 7.44 -0.60
CA ILE A 238 -1.44 8.24 -1.72
C ILE A 238 -2.37 7.47 -2.69
N MET A 239 -2.50 6.16 -2.48
CA MET A 239 -3.35 5.29 -3.29
C MET A 239 -4.81 5.33 -2.79
N ASP A 240 -5.73 4.72 -3.52
CA ASP A 240 -7.13 4.61 -3.09
C ASP A 240 -7.34 3.35 -2.22
N MET A 241 -8.59 3.10 -1.84
CA MET A 241 -9.01 1.96 -1.02
C MET A 241 -8.91 0.60 -1.73
N ASP A 242 -8.50 0.55 -3.00
CA ASP A 242 -8.16 -0.68 -3.72
C ASP A 242 -6.75 -1.20 -3.37
N ASP A 243 -5.86 -0.34 -2.88
CA ASP A 243 -4.57 -0.73 -2.34
C ASP A 243 -4.67 -1.24 -0.89
N ILE A 244 -4.05 -2.41 -0.67
CA ILE A 244 -3.98 -3.07 0.64
C ILE A 244 -3.16 -2.28 1.67
N GLN A 245 -2.20 -1.44 1.25
CA GLN A 245 -1.46 -0.58 2.19
C GLN A 245 -2.32 0.60 2.64
N THR A 246 -3.13 1.21 1.77
CA THR A 246 -4.14 2.21 2.16
C THR A 246 -5.11 1.64 3.20
N ILE A 247 -5.64 0.43 2.98
CA ILE A 247 -6.54 -0.24 3.94
C ILE A 247 -5.86 -0.43 5.30
N ALA A 248 -4.60 -0.91 5.33
CA ALA A 248 -3.83 -1.04 6.56
C ALA A 248 -3.55 0.32 7.23
N GLY A 249 -3.16 1.32 6.45
CA GLY A 249 -2.92 2.69 6.89
C GLY A 249 -4.14 3.33 7.56
N VAL A 250 -5.31 3.22 6.94
CA VAL A 250 -6.58 3.69 7.49
C VAL A 250 -6.99 2.89 8.74
N THR A 251 -6.69 1.59 8.80
CA THR A 251 -6.96 0.75 9.99
C THR A 251 -6.08 1.14 11.19
N ILE A 252 -4.82 1.51 10.96
CA ILE A 252 -3.92 2.03 12.02
C ILE A 252 -4.36 3.45 12.43
N MET A 253 -4.89 4.27 11.51
CA MET A 253 -5.39 5.60 11.81
C MET A 253 -6.50 5.60 12.86
N GLY A 254 -7.39 4.59 12.86
CA GLY A 254 -8.39 4.43 13.92
C GLY A 254 -7.78 4.25 15.33
N HIS A 255 -6.61 3.63 15.43
CA HIS A 255 -5.89 3.49 16.69
C HIS A 255 -5.20 4.79 17.11
N VAL A 256 -4.64 5.56 16.16
CA VAL A 256 -4.17 6.94 16.41
C VAL A 256 -5.31 7.82 16.88
N ALA A 257 -6.46 7.79 16.19
CA ALA A 257 -7.66 8.55 16.52
C ALA A 257 -8.19 8.23 17.93
N LYS A 258 -8.15 6.96 18.34
CA LYS A 258 -8.49 6.55 19.72
C LYS A 258 -7.55 7.17 20.76
N LYS A 259 -6.28 7.45 20.42
CA LYS A 259 -5.32 8.11 21.32
C LYS A 259 -5.42 9.64 21.28
N THR A 260 -5.62 10.24 20.11
CA THR A 260 -5.83 11.69 20.00
C THR A 260 -7.15 12.12 20.67
N ALA A 261 -8.19 11.29 20.62
CA ALA A 261 -9.42 11.51 21.38
C ALA A 261 -9.21 11.38 22.90
N GLU A 262 -8.42 10.38 23.35
CA GLU A 262 -8.11 10.15 24.76
C GLU A 262 -7.29 11.28 25.38
N TYR A 263 -6.34 11.85 24.62
CA TYR A 263 -5.43 12.90 25.08
C TYR A 263 -5.82 14.33 24.63
N ASP A 264 -6.96 14.49 23.94
CA ASP A 264 -7.44 15.76 23.37
C ASP A 264 -6.48 16.44 22.38
N THR A 265 -5.72 15.63 21.64
CA THR A 265 -4.74 16.10 20.66
C THR A 265 -5.43 16.44 19.32
N PRO A 266 -5.11 17.57 18.67
CA PRO A 266 -5.58 17.84 17.31
C PRO A 266 -5.04 16.79 16.32
N LEU A 267 -5.94 16.06 15.65
CA LEU A 267 -5.60 15.19 14.52
C LEU A 267 -5.87 15.94 13.20
N PHE A 268 -4.86 16.00 12.34
CA PHE A 268 -4.93 16.51 10.97
C PHE A 268 -4.65 15.34 10.00
N ALA A 269 -5.56 15.08 9.07
CA ALA A 269 -5.48 13.95 8.16
C ALA A 269 -5.85 14.37 6.72
N PRO A 270 -4.99 15.15 6.04
CA PRO A 270 -5.23 15.59 4.66
C PRO A 270 -5.09 14.43 3.67
N MET A 271 -6.06 14.28 2.77
CA MET A 271 -6.16 13.15 1.84
C MET A 271 -6.02 13.56 0.37
N THR A 272 -5.46 12.66 -0.45
CA THR A 272 -5.34 12.81 -1.91
C THR A 272 -6.41 12.05 -2.70
N ARG A 273 -7.20 11.20 -2.03
CA ARG A 273 -8.35 10.49 -2.62
C ARG A 273 -9.63 10.79 -1.86
N SER A 274 -10.69 11.15 -2.59
CA SER A 274 -11.98 11.53 -2.02
C SER A 274 -12.68 10.37 -1.31
N PHE A 275 -12.52 9.14 -1.81
CA PHE A 275 -13.13 7.95 -1.18
C PHE A 275 -12.38 7.56 0.11
N VAL A 276 -11.05 7.58 0.10
CA VAL A 276 -10.22 7.43 1.32
C VAL A 276 -10.60 8.48 2.37
N MET A 277 -10.87 9.73 1.98
CA MET A 277 -11.36 10.78 2.90
C MET A 277 -12.68 10.38 3.58
N SER A 278 -13.67 9.89 2.85
CA SER A 278 -14.95 9.47 3.44
C SER A 278 -14.79 8.29 4.41
N VAL A 279 -13.99 7.29 4.05
CA VAL A 279 -13.69 6.13 4.92
C VAL A 279 -12.89 6.57 6.16
N ALA A 280 -11.94 7.49 5.99
CA ALA A 280 -11.16 8.08 7.07
C ALA A 280 -12.03 8.87 8.07
N GLN A 281 -12.94 9.71 7.56
CA GLN A 281 -13.87 10.46 8.39
C GLN A 281 -14.71 9.54 9.28
N GLU A 282 -15.29 8.47 8.71
CA GLU A 282 -16.11 7.54 9.50
C GLU A 282 -15.27 6.76 10.53
N ILE A 283 -14.07 6.28 10.18
CA ILE A 283 -13.20 5.57 11.12
C ILE A 283 -12.70 6.47 12.25
N VAL A 284 -12.39 7.74 11.99
CA VAL A 284 -12.02 8.69 13.06
C VAL A 284 -13.24 9.05 13.90
N LYS A 285 -14.40 9.31 13.30
CA LYS A 285 -15.69 9.56 13.98
C LYS A 285 -16.05 8.42 14.94
N GLN A 286 -16.02 7.17 14.46
CA GLN A 286 -16.26 5.97 15.27
C GLN A 286 -15.20 5.81 16.38
N SER A 287 -13.93 6.10 16.08
CA SER A 287 -12.84 6.04 17.06
C SER A 287 -12.98 7.07 18.20
N TYR A 288 -13.48 8.27 17.89
CA TYR A 288 -13.81 9.31 18.88
C TYR A 288 -15.08 8.95 19.67
N LEU A 289 -16.08 8.33 19.03
CA LEU A 289 -17.30 7.85 19.68
C LEU A 289 -17.01 6.72 20.69
N GLU A 290 -16.18 5.73 20.33
CA GLU A 290 -15.74 4.65 21.23
C GLU A 290 -14.96 5.17 22.45
N LYS A 291 -14.34 6.35 22.35
CA LYS A 291 -13.66 7.03 23.46
C LYS A 291 -14.57 7.97 24.25
N GLY A 292 -15.85 8.07 23.89
CA GLY A 292 -16.80 8.98 24.54
C GLY A 292 -16.51 10.47 24.28
N ARG A 293 -15.81 10.80 23.20
CA ARG A 293 -15.39 12.16 22.81
C ARG A 293 -15.96 12.62 21.44
N PRO A 294 -17.24 12.39 21.10
CA PRO A 294 -17.80 12.83 19.81
C PRO A 294 -17.81 14.37 19.67
N ASP A 295 -17.79 15.10 20.78
CA ASP A 295 -17.64 16.56 20.87
C ASP A 295 -16.28 17.08 20.35
N ALA A 296 -15.24 16.23 20.38
CA ALA A 296 -13.90 16.56 19.92
C ALA A 296 -13.66 16.19 18.44
N TYR A 297 -14.59 15.50 17.78
CA TYR A 297 -14.47 15.13 16.37
C TYR A 297 -14.56 16.35 15.44
N ARG A 298 -13.63 16.46 14.48
CA ARG A 298 -13.49 17.61 13.57
C ARG A 298 -13.34 17.13 12.12
N PRO A 299 -14.42 16.96 11.35
CA PRO A 299 -14.36 16.46 9.97
C PRO A 299 -13.61 17.43 9.04
N ASP A 300 -13.61 18.72 9.38
CA ASP A 300 -12.84 19.80 8.73
C ASP A 300 -11.33 19.53 8.67
N ARG A 301 -10.79 18.70 9.58
CA ARG A 301 -9.37 18.32 9.62
C ARG A 301 -9.05 17.03 8.87
N ILE A 302 -10.05 16.37 8.29
CA ILE A 302 -9.94 15.10 7.55
C ILE A 302 -10.44 15.39 6.13
N ASN A 303 -9.65 16.15 5.38
CA ASN A 303 -10.10 16.85 4.19
C ASN A 303 -9.33 16.40 2.93
N TYR A 304 -10.04 16.30 1.81
CA TYR A 304 -9.43 16.20 0.50
C TYR A 304 -8.67 17.49 0.16
N LEU A 305 -7.50 17.35 -0.48
CA LEU A 305 -6.73 18.46 -1.02
C LEU A 305 -6.75 18.44 -2.56
N THR A 306 -6.10 17.43 -3.15
CA THR A 306 -6.01 17.20 -4.59
C THR A 306 -5.46 15.79 -4.85
N ASP A 307 -5.80 15.26 -6.02
CA ASP A 307 -5.33 14.03 -6.64
C ASP A 307 -3.99 14.17 -7.39
N ASP A 308 -3.52 15.40 -7.64
CA ASP A 308 -2.17 15.65 -8.15
C ASP A 308 -1.12 15.39 -7.07
N GLN A 309 -0.14 14.53 -7.38
CA GLN A 309 0.83 14.01 -6.42
C GLN A 309 1.67 15.13 -5.78
N PHE A 310 2.20 16.06 -6.58
CA PHE A 310 3.07 17.12 -6.05
C PHE A 310 2.29 18.31 -5.48
N GLY A 311 1.12 18.63 -6.02
CA GLY A 311 0.16 19.56 -5.44
C GLY A 311 -0.34 19.11 -4.06
N TYR A 312 -0.61 17.81 -3.89
CA TYR A 312 -0.94 17.22 -2.59
C TYR A 312 0.20 17.44 -1.60
N VAL A 313 1.43 17.07 -1.97
CA VAL A 313 2.63 17.23 -1.12
C VAL A 313 2.89 18.69 -0.76
N ALA A 314 2.76 19.62 -1.71
CA ALA A 314 2.89 21.04 -1.44
C ALA A 314 1.80 21.56 -0.49
N GLY A 315 0.55 21.09 -0.65
CA GLY A 315 -0.56 21.39 0.25
C GLY A 315 -0.33 20.87 1.67
N VAL A 316 0.13 19.62 1.80
CA VAL A 316 0.47 18.98 3.08
C VAL A 316 1.67 19.64 3.74
N GLY A 317 2.74 19.96 3.00
CA GLY A 317 3.87 20.73 3.51
C GLY A 317 3.44 22.12 3.99
N GLY A 318 2.51 22.75 3.27
CA GLY A 318 1.84 23.98 3.72
C GLY A 318 1.08 23.81 5.04
N ILE A 319 0.41 22.68 5.28
CA ILE A 319 -0.21 22.35 6.56
C ILE A 319 0.85 22.18 7.65
N MET A 320 1.91 21.39 7.39
CA MET A 320 3.02 21.19 8.33
C MET A 320 3.63 22.52 8.79
N MET A 321 3.95 23.42 7.85
CA MET A 321 4.59 24.71 8.17
C MET A 321 3.70 25.70 8.93
N ARG A 322 2.36 25.59 8.79
CA ARG A 322 1.37 26.41 9.53
C ARG A 322 1.05 25.81 10.89
N GLU A 323 0.50 24.60 10.92
CA GLU A 323 -0.03 23.95 12.12
C GLU A 323 1.08 23.39 13.03
N LYS A 324 2.26 23.13 12.44
CA LYS A 324 3.44 22.58 13.12
C LYS A 324 3.08 21.35 13.97
N PRO A 325 2.65 20.24 13.35
CA PRO A 325 2.43 18.99 14.07
C PRO A 325 3.71 18.59 14.83
N ALA A 326 3.57 17.97 16.01
CA ALA A 326 4.69 17.42 16.78
C ALA A 326 4.90 15.92 16.53
N ALA A 327 3.94 15.25 15.89
CA ALA A 327 4.10 13.90 15.36
C ALA A 327 3.52 13.82 13.94
N CYS A 328 4.23 13.14 13.04
CA CYS A 328 3.80 12.84 11.68
C CYS A 328 3.79 11.33 11.45
N PHE A 329 2.70 10.82 10.89
CA PHE A 329 2.53 9.40 10.57
C PHE A 329 2.37 9.22 9.06
N TYR A 330 3.20 8.37 8.46
CA TYR A 330 3.20 8.08 7.02
C TYR A 330 3.03 6.57 6.81
N LEU A 331 1.80 6.07 6.79
CA LEU A 331 1.51 4.64 6.90
C LEU A 331 0.65 4.16 5.71
N GLY A 332 1.27 3.63 4.66
CA GLY A 332 0.59 3.23 3.42
C GLY A 332 1.53 3.10 2.21
N THR A 333 0.96 3.12 1.00
CA THR A 333 1.74 3.21 -0.25
C THR A 333 2.19 4.64 -0.51
N PHE A 334 3.47 4.82 -0.79
CA PHE A 334 4.07 6.10 -1.19
C PHE A 334 5.07 5.88 -2.34
N TYR A 335 5.44 6.96 -3.02
CA TYR A 335 6.55 7.06 -3.97
C TYR A 335 7.46 8.26 -3.60
N ALA A 336 7.88 9.07 -4.59
CA ALA A 336 8.87 10.14 -4.44
C ALA A 336 8.55 11.19 -3.35
N GLU A 337 7.29 11.34 -2.98
CA GLU A 337 6.85 12.18 -1.87
C GLU A 337 7.39 11.75 -0.50
N SER A 338 7.82 10.50 -0.33
CA SER A 338 8.31 9.94 0.93
C SER A 338 9.40 10.81 1.57
N LEU A 339 10.39 11.24 0.79
CA LEU A 339 11.45 12.15 1.25
C LEU A 339 10.96 13.58 1.47
N ILE A 340 10.04 14.08 0.64
CA ILE A 340 9.59 15.48 0.70
C ILE A 340 8.72 15.70 1.95
N LEU A 341 7.83 14.76 2.22
CA LEU A 341 7.01 14.74 3.43
C LEU A 341 7.89 14.57 4.68
N ALA A 342 8.81 13.60 4.66
CA ALA A 342 9.70 13.36 5.80
C ALA A 342 10.65 14.53 6.09
N GLU A 343 11.25 15.17 5.07
CA GLU A 343 12.12 16.33 5.32
C GLU A 343 11.31 17.56 5.79
N THR A 344 10.07 17.71 5.33
CA THR A 344 9.20 18.80 5.82
C THR A 344 8.73 18.57 7.27
N GLY A 345 8.45 17.32 7.66
CA GLY A 345 8.14 16.98 9.05
C GLY A 345 9.34 17.12 9.99
N ASN A 346 10.54 16.76 9.51
CA ASN A 346 11.82 17.01 10.17
C ASN A 346 12.06 18.53 10.37
N ALA A 347 11.83 19.34 9.33
CA ALA A 347 12.01 20.80 9.37
C ALA A 347 11.07 21.52 10.37
N VAL A 348 9.93 20.94 10.74
CA VAL A 348 9.06 21.45 11.82
C VAL A 348 9.33 20.79 13.18
N GLY A 349 10.30 19.87 13.27
CA GLY A 349 10.67 19.16 14.50
C GLY A 349 9.58 18.22 15.00
N ALA A 350 8.90 17.50 14.09
CA ALA A 350 7.99 16.41 14.44
C ALA A 350 8.76 15.09 14.62
N ILE A 351 8.32 14.22 15.54
CA ILE A 351 8.69 12.80 15.45
C ILE A 351 7.95 12.16 14.27
N GLN A 352 8.66 11.33 13.50
CA GLN A 352 8.14 10.73 12.29
C GLN A 352 8.11 9.22 12.40
N ILE A 353 6.91 8.65 12.21
CA ILE A 353 6.67 7.21 12.25
C ILE A 353 6.07 6.82 10.91
N ALA A 354 6.93 6.28 10.06
CA ALA A 354 6.60 5.85 8.72
C ALA A 354 6.35 4.34 8.64
N GLY A 355 5.82 3.87 7.51
CA GLY A 355 5.61 2.46 7.26
C GLY A 355 5.06 2.20 5.87
N THR A 356 5.75 1.38 5.11
CA THR A 356 5.35 1.02 3.74
C THR A 356 5.86 -0.38 3.39
N ALA A 357 5.14 -1.03 2.49
CA ALA A 357 5.54 -2.27 1.84
C ALA A 357 6.06 -2.07 0.41
N GLU A 358 6.09 -0.83 -0.09
CA GLU A 358 6.73 -0.50 -1.37
C GLU A 358 8.27 -0.56 -1.23
N PRO A 359 8.96 -1.57 -1.81
CA PRO A 359 10.39 -1.80 -1.52
C PRO A 359 11.30 -0.67 -1.98
N SER A 360 10.87 0.13 -2.96
CA SER A 360 11.65 1.27 -3.45
C SER A 360 11.68 2.46 -2.49
N GLN A 361 10.68 2.62 -1.60
CA GLN A 361 10.60 3.76 -0.67
C GLN A 361 11.06 3.47 0.77
N ILE A 362 11.11 2.19 1.17
CA ILE A 362 11.61 1.79 2.51
C ILE A 362 12.97 2.44 2.86
N PRO A 363 13.98 2.51 1.97
CA PRO A 363 15.25 3.17 2.28
C PRO A 363 15.13 4.66 2.61
N PHE A 364 14.15 5.36 2.05
CA PHE A 364 13.94 6.80 2.27
C PHE A 364 13.36 7.05 3.65
N PHE A 365 12.30 6.32 4.04
CA PHE A 365 11.75 6.43 5.38
C PHE A 365 12.75 5.98 6.47
N VAL A 366 13.52 4.90 6.22
CA VAL A 366 14.59 4.45 7.13
C VAL A 366 15.71 5.49 7.30
N ALA A 367 15.92 6.37 6.32
CA ALA A 367 16.91 7.45 6.39
C ALA A 367 16.37 8.76 7.00
N ALA A 368 15.07 9.02 6.88
CA ALA A 368 14.46 10.34 7.17
C ALA A 368 13.43 10.34 8.31
N CYS A 369 13.10 9.20 8.92
CA CYS A 369 12.12 9.10 10.02
C CYS A 369 12.68 8.34 11.23
N ASP A 370 12.28 8.74 12.45
CA ASP A 370 12.70 8.13 13.72
C ASP A 370 12.40 6.63 13.77
N TYR A 371 11.27 6.21 13.19
CA TYR A 371 10.86 4.82 13.07
C TYR A 371 10.23 4.56 11.70
N THR A 372 10.51 3.38 11.14
CA THR A 372 9.88 2.87 9.91
C THR A 372 9.37 1.46 10.13
N LEU A 373 8.11 1.18 9.75
CA LEU A 373 7.58 -0.18 9.62
C LEU A 373 7.99 -0.75 8.25
N ILE A 374 8.68 -1.88 8.25
CA ILE A 374 9.26 -2.48 7.04
C ILE A 374 8.34 -3.59 6.51
N GLY A 375 7.72 -3.37 5.34
CA GLY A 375 7.01 -4.43 4.62
C GLY A 375 5.82 -5.01 5.38
N GLU A 376 5.94 -6.28 5.74
CA GLU A 376 4.93 -7.01 6.51
C GLU A 376 4.62 -6.41 7.89
N GLU A 377 5.48 -5.54 8.43
CA GLU A 377 5.19 -4.85 9.70
C GLU A 377 4.00 -3.89 9.61
N LEU A 378 3.71 -3.32 8.43
CA LEU A 378 2.53 -2.48 8.20
C LEU A 378 1.24 -3.33 8.29
N PHE A 379 1.23 -4.51 7.65
CA PHE A 379 0.08 -5.42 7.68
C PHE A 379 -0.08 -6.13 9.03
N ALA A 380 1.02 -6.36 9.76
CA ALA A 380 1.00 -6.90 11.12
C ALA A 380 0.47 -5.91 12.17
N ALA A 381 0.31 -4.62 11.82
CA ALA A 381 0.04 -3.57 12.79
C ALA A 381 -1.36 -3.63 13.40
N SER A 382 -2.40 -4.02 12.64
CA SER A 382 -3.75 -4.21 13.18
C SER A 382 -3.73 -5.27 14.28
N ALA A 383 -3.20 -6.46 13.97
CA ALA A 383 -3.07 -7.60 14.89
C ALA A 383 -2.34 -7.26 16.21
N TYR A 384 -1.33 -6.40 16.11
CA TYR A 384 -0.50 -6.00 17.25
C TYR A 384 -1.17 -4.94 18.13
N LEU A 385 -1.90 -3.99 17.53
CA LEU A 385 -2.63 -2.94 18.24
C LEU A 385 -3.96 -3.45 18.82
N SER A 386 -4.75 -4.17 18.03
CA SER A 386 -6.05 -4.75 18.41
C SER A 386 -5.90 -5.85 19.46
N LYS A 387 -4.79 -6.62 19.38
CA LYS A 387 -4.54 -7.87 20.11
C LYS A 387 -5.64 -8.93 19.88
N ASN A 388 -6.40 -8.83 18.79
CA ASN A 388 -7.44 -9.79 18.41
C ASN A 388 -6.82 -11.19 18.26
N PRO A 389 -7.26 -12.21 19.03
CA PRO A 389 -6.71 -13.56 18.94
C PRO A 389 -6.75 -14.18 17.54
N LYS A 390 -7.72 -13.80 16.68
CA LYS A 390 -7.79 -14.27 15.30
C LYS A 390 -6.60 -13.77 14.48
N GLU A 391 -6.36 -12.46 14.50
CA GLU A 391 -5.26 -11.80 13.79
C GLU A 391 -3.89 -12.22 14.35
N VAL A 392 -3.74 -12.19 15.68
CA VAL A 392 -2.54 -12.60 16.44
C VAL A 392 -2.12 -14.04 16.09
N GLY A 393 -3.09 -14.95 16.03
CA GLY A 393 -2.83 -16.35 15.65
C GLY A 393 -2.49 -16.53 14.18
N SER A 394 -3.10 -15.76 13.28
CA SER A 394 -2.78 -15.78 11.84
C SER A 394 -1.34 -15.31 11.60
N LEU A 395 -0.98 -14.15 12.15
CA LEU A 395 0.38 -13.59 12.10
C LEU A 395 1.41 -14.58 12.64
N LYS A 396 1.13 -15.21 13.79
CA LYS A 396 2.04 -16.20 14.37
C LYS A 396 2.20 -17.45 13.51
N GLY A 397 1.12 -17.90 12.86
CA GLY A 397 1.17 -19.00 11.90
C GLY A 397 2.07 -18.67 10.70
N GLN A 398 1.89 -17.49 10.12
CA GLN A 398 2.71 -17.00 8.99
C GLN A 398 4.19 -16.93 9.36
N ASP A 399 4.55 -16.35 10.50
CA ASP A 399 5.95 -16.21 10.95
C ASP A 399 6.66 -17.57 11.12
N ILE A 400 5.95 -18.57 11.64
CA ILE A 400 6.50 -19.93 11.80
C ILE A 400 6.70 -20.61 10.43
N ILE A 401 5.82 -20.36 9.46
CA ILE A 401 5.97 -20.84 8.08
C ILE A 401 7.16 -20.14 7.41
N LYS A 402 7.30 -18.81 7.53
CA LYS A 402 8.46 -18.06 7.02
C LYS A 402 9.77 -18.62 7.58
N LEU A 403 9.84 -18.88 8.89
CA LEU A 403 11.00 -19.47 9.55
C LEU A 403 11.32 -20.87 9.01
N LEU A 404 10.30 -21.71 8.79
CA LEU A 404 10.46 -23.03 8.17
C LEU A 404 10.99 -22.91 6.73
N ILE A 405 10.46 -21.99 5.93
CA ILE A 405 10.93 -21.74 4.55
C ILE A 405 12.40 -21.26 4.58
N ILE A 406 12.76 -20.34 5.46
CA ILE A 406 14.14 -19.86 5.64
C ILE A 406 15.08 -21.03 6.02
N ALA A 407 14.69 -21.88 6.97
CA ALA A 407 15.47 -23.06 7.35
C ALA A 407 15.65 -24.04 6.18
N VAL A 408 14.59 -24.30 5.39
CA VAL A 408 14.65 -25.16 4.21
C VAL A 408 15.51 -24.54 3.10
N MET A 409 15.46 -23.22 2.89
CA MET A 409 16.33 -22.51 1.94
C MET A 409 17.81 -22.57 2.36
N ILE A 410 18.12 -22.35 3.64
CA ILE A 410 19.49 -22.44 4.16
C ILE A 410 20.03 -23.87 4.01
N ILE A 411 19.29 -24.88 4.47
CA ILE A 411 19.68 -26.30 4.36
C ILE A 411 19.87 -26.67 2.89
N GLY A 412 18.91 -26.33 2.02
CA GLY A 412 19.00 -26.59 0.59
C GLY A 412 20.19 -25.93 -0.09
N THR A 413 20.49 -24.68 0.25
CA THR A 413 21.61 -23.91 -0.33
C THR A 413 22.97 -24.46 0.12
N LEU A 414 23.10 -24.82 1.40
CA LEU A 414 24.31 -25.48 1.93
C LEU A 414 24.51 -26.86 1.28
N LEU A 415 23.45 -27.65 1.17
CA LEU A 415 23.47 -29.00 0.61
C LEU A 415 23.84 -28.98 -0.88
N VAL A 416 23.24 -28.08 -1.68
CA VAL A 416 23.60 -27.88 -3.10
C VAL A 416 25.02 -27.34 -3.26
N THR A 417 25.49 -26.46 -2.36
CA THR A 417 26.87 -25.96 -2.37
C THR A 417 27.86 -27.08 -2.07
N ILE A 418 27.65 -27.85 -1.01
CA ILE A 418 28.50 -28.99 -0.61
C ILE A 418 28.56 -30.03 -1.73
N ALA A 419 27.42 -30.39 -2.32
CA ALA A 419 27.33 -31.35 -3.42
C ALA A 419 28.12 -30.97 -4.70
N LYS A 420 28.46 -29.68 -4.87
CA LYS A 420 29.30 -29.19 -5.96
C LYS A 420 30.80 -29.12 -5.64
N THR A 421 31.21 -29.40 -4.39
CA THR A 421 32.63 -29.48 -4.03
C THR A 421 33.22 -30.86 -4.37
N GLU A 422 34.54 -30.94 -4.56
CA GLU A 422 35.25 -32.20 -4.81
C GLU A 422 35.00 -33.26 -3.72
N TYR A 423 34.82 -32.81 -2.47
CA TYR A 423 34.51 -33.67 -1.31
C TYR A 423 33.04 -34.14 -1.26
N GLY A 424 32.12 -33.45 -1.95
CA GLY A 424 30.71 -33.81 -2.03
C GLY A 424 30.35 -34.63 -3.27
N ALA A 425 31.14 -34.52 -4.35
CA ALA A 425 30.93 -35.25 -5.59
C ALA A 425 30.91 -36.78 -5.36
N GLY A 426 29.88 -37.46 -5.87
CA GLY A 426 29.70 -38.91 -5.71
C GLY A 426 29.20 -39.38 -4.33
N THR A 427 28.99 -38.47 -3.38
CA THR A 427 28.45 -38.81 -2.04
C THR A 427 26.91 -38.78 -1.99
N VAL A 428 26.34 -39.20 -0.86
CA VAL A 428 24.89 -39.10 -0.58
C VAL A 428 24.38 -37.65 -0.69
N PHE A 429 25.22 -36.64 -0.47
CA PHE A 429 24.82 -35.24 -0.62
C PHE A 429 24.43 -34.88 -2.06
N ALA A 430 25.03 -35.52 -3.07
CA ALA A 430 24.70 -35.27 -4.48
C ALA A 430 23.30 -35.78 -4.85
N SER A 431 22.93 -37.01 -4.44
CA SER A 431 21.59 -37.55 -4.70
C SER A 431 20.51 -36.86 -3.86
N LEU A 432 20.85 -36.41 -2.65
CA LEU A 432 19.98 -35.60 -1.82
C LEU A 432 19.75 -34.20 -2.42
N ALA A 433 20.78 -33.59 -3.03
CA ALA A 433 20.68 -32.33 -3.76
C ALA A 433 19.78 -32.45 -5.00
N GLU A 434 19.94 -33.51 -5.81
CA GLU A 434 19.05 -33.74 -6.95
C GLU A 434 17.59 -33.90 -6.52
N ASN A 435 17.32 -34.67 -5.47
CA ASN A 435 15.96 -34.88 -4.98
C ASN A 435 15.34 -33.58 -4.44
N PHE A 436 16.12 -32.75 -3.74
CA PHE A 436 15.69 -31.42 -3.30
C PHE A 436 15.37 -30.50 -4.49
N MET A 437 16.26 -30.44 -5.49
CA MET A 437 16.09 -29.65 -6.72
C MET A 437 14.99 -30.18 -7.65
N ARG A 438 14.51 -31.42 -7.45
CA ARG A 438 13.32 -31.98 -8.12
C ARG A 438 12.02 -31.67 -7.38
N LEU A 439 12.07 -31.41 -6.06
CA LEU A 439 10.90 -31.06 -5.24
C LEU A 439 10.51 -29.58 -5.38
N LEU A 440 11.50 -28.71 -5.65
CA LEU A 440 11.33 -27.28 -5.95
C LEU A 440 10.91 -26.97 -7.41
N LYS A 441 10.68 -27.98 -8.26
CA LYS A 441 10.28 -27.84 -9.68
C LYS A 441 8.85 -28.32 -9.92
#